data_AF-A0A925W7R8-F1
#
_entry.id   AF-A0A925W7R8-F1
#
_cell.length_a   1.000
_cell.length_b   1.000
_cell.length_c   1.000
_cell.angle_alpha   90.00
_cell.angle_beta   90.00
_cell.angle_gamma   90.00
#
_symmetry.space_group_name_H-M   'P 1'
#
loop_
_entity.id
_entity.type
_entity.pdbx_description
1 polymer ?
#
loop_
_entity_poly.entity_id
_entity_poly.type
_entity_poly.pdbx_seq_one_letter_code
_entity_poly.pdbx_strand_id
1 'polypeptide(L)'
;MLRALLVLALVLLTVGTPAVASAEQLPPSVQEQPIDVNGVSLDTTLYLPEVTPAPAVLIAHGFGGTKASVDADARELAERGYVALAWS
;
A
#
# COMPACT_ATOMS: atom_id res chain seq x y z
N MET A 1 27.30 -30.61 33.59
CA MET A 1 26.75 -29.23 33.56
C MET A 1 27.29 -28.43 32.39
N LEU A 2 28.62 -28.37 32.17
CA LEU A 2 29.24 -27.65 31.05
C LEU A 2 28.75 -28.06 29.64
N ARG A 3 28.52 -29.35 29.41
CA ARG A 3 27.99 -29.88 28.14
C ARG A 3 26.56 -29.39 27.83
N ALA A 4 25.71 -29.26 28.85
CA ALA A 4 24.34 -28.79 28.69
C ALA A 4 24.30 -27.29 28.34
N LEU A 5 25.21 -26.50 28.94
CA LEU A 5 25.40 -25.08 28.62
C LEU A 5 25.88 -24.86 27.18
N LEU A 6 26.79 -25.71 26.71
CA LEU A 6 27.27 -25.66 25.32
C LEU A 6 26.17 -25.96 24.30
N VAL A 7 25.33 -26.96 24.57
CA VAL A 7 24.19 -27.30 23.71
C VAL A 7 23.15 -26.18 23.72
N LEU A 8 22.86 -25.60 24.88
CA LEU A 8 21.92 -24.49 24.99
C LEU A 8 22.41 -23.23 24.27
N ALA A 9 23.70 -22.90 24.41
CA ALA A 9 24.32 -21.79 23.69
C ALA A 9 24.28 -22.02 22.17
N LEU A 10 24.57 -23.23 21.70
CA LEU A 10 24.51 -23.58 20.28
C LEU A 10 23.09 -23.47 19.72
N VAL A 11 22.08 -23.92 20.47
CA VAL A 11 20.66 -23.79 20.07
C VAL A 11 20.26 -22.32 19.95
N LEU A 12 20.64 -21.49 20.91
CA LEU A 12 20.33 -20.05 20.92
C LEU A 12 20.98 -19.30 19.74
N LEU A 13 22.17 -19.72 19.29
CA LEU A 13 22.81 -19.15 18.09
C LEU A 13 22.17 -19.59 16.77
N THR A 14 21.39 -20.68 16.76
CA THR A 14 20.74 -21.20 15.54
C THR A 14 19.29 -20.78 15.35
N VAL A 15 18.70 -20.06 16.31
CA VAL A 15 17.39 -19.42 16.14
C VAL A 15 17.59 -18.24 15.20
N GLY A 16 17.64 -18.54 13.90
CA GLY A 16 17.85 -17.58 12.84
C GLY A 16 16.84 -16.45 12.93
N THR A 17 17.34 -15.23 12.77
CA THR A 17 16.51 -14.07 12.48
C THR A 17 15.60 -14.44 11.30
N PRO A 18 14.26 -14.28 11.38
CA PRO A 18 13.42 -14.49 10.22
C PRO A 18 13.93 -13.55 9.12
N ALA A 19 14.40 -14.13 8.01
CA ALA A 19 14.74 -13.36 6.84
C ALA A 19 13.44 -12.70 6.37
N VAL A 20 13.34 -11.38 6.56
CA VAL A 20 12.27 -10.61 5.97
C VAL A 20 12.54 -10.65 4.47
N ALA A 21 11.81 -11.49 3.75
CA ALA A 21 11.83 -11.43 2.29
C ALA A 21 11.23 -10.08 1.92
N SER A 22 12.06 -9.15 1.45
CA SER A 22 11.58 -8.00 0.70
C SER A 22 11.02 -8.56 -0.61
N ALA A 23 9.71 -8.79 -0.66
CA ALA A 23 9.03 -8.88 -1.93
C ALA A 23 9.30 -7.54 -2.64
N GLU A 24 9.79 -7.57 -3.88
CA GLU A 24 9.77 -6.38 -4.72
C GLU A 24 8.30 -6.00 -4.91
N GLN A 25 7.85 -4.99 -4.17
CA GLN A 25 6.52 -4.46 -4.33
C GLN A 25 6.48 -3.73 -5.67
N LEU A 26 5.72 -4.29 -6.61
CA LEU A 26 5.41 -3.60 -7.84
C LEU A 26 4.68 -2.30 -7.50
N PRO A 27 5.00 -1.18 -8.18
CA PRO A 27 4.31 0.07 -7.93
C PRO A 27 2.80 -0.09 -8.20
N PRO A 28 1.94 0.62 -7.45
CA PRO A 28 0.50 0.54 -7.65
C PRO A 28 0.14 0.98 -9.07
N SER A 29 -0.86 0.30 -9.65
CA SER A 29 -1.38 0.69 -10.96
C SER A 29 -2.20 1.96 -10.82
N VAL A 30 -1.91 2.97 -11.63
CA VAL A 30 -2.56 4.28 -11.57
C VAL A 30 -3.28 4.55 -12.89
N GLN A 31 -4.55 4.89 -12.82
CA GLN A 31 -5.41 5.15 -13.99
C GLN A 31 -6.08 6.50 -13.83
N GLU A 32 -5.88 7.40 -14.79
CA GLU A 32 -6.60 8.66 -14.86
C GLU A 32 -7.82 8.49 -15.77
N GLN A 33 -9.01 8.78 -15.24
CA GLN A 33 -10.23 8.71 -16.02
C GLN A 33 -11.28 9.67 -15.46
N PRO A 34 -11.93 10.48 -16.29
CA PRO A 34 -13.12 11.20 -15.87
C PRO A 34 -14.27 10.23 -15.56
N ILE A 35 -15.06 10.56 -14.55
CA ILE A 35 -16.29 9.85 -14.21
C ILE A 35 -17.46 10.82 -14.31
N ASP A 36 -18.48 10.44 -15.07
CA ASP A 36 -19.73 11.20 -15.13
C ASP A 36 -20.56 10.94 -13.86
N VAL A 37 -20.83 12.00 -13.11
CA VAL A 37 -21.68 12.00 -11.93
C VAL A 37 -22.82 12.99 -12.16
N ASN A 38 -24.00 12.46 -12.50
CA ASN A 38 -25.22 13.25 -12.74
C ASN A 38 -25.02 14.37 -13.79
N GLY A 39 -24.26 14.10 -14.86
CA GLY A 39 -23.98 15.07 -15.92
C GLY A 39 -22.86 16.07 -15.59
N VAL A 40 -22.21 15.93 -14.43
CA VAL A 40 -20.96 16.61 -14.12
C VAL A 40 -19.81 15.64 -14.33
N SER A 41 -18.85 16.01 -15.18
CA SER A 41 -17.62 15.25 -15.35
C SER A 41 -16.68 15.54 -14.18
N LEU A 42 -16.32 14.50 -13.44
CA LEU A 42 -15.38 14.56 -12.33
C LEU A 42 -14.03 14.00 -12.81
N ASP A 43 -12.95 14.77 -12.72
CA ASP A 43 -11.63 14.29 -13.10
C ASP A 43 -11.08 13.41 -11.97
N THR A 44 -10.85 12.11 -12.23
CA THR A 44 -10.45 11.17 -11.19
C THR A 44 -9.14 10.44 -11.50
N THR A 45 -8.49 9.99 -10.44
CA THR A 45 -7.35 9.08 -10.52
C THR A 45 -7.59 7.90 -9.60
N LEU A 46 -7.59 6.71 -10.18
CA LEU A 46 -7.79 5.43 -9.53
C LEU A 46 -6.45 4.74 -9.30
N TYR A 47 -6.15 4.39 -8.06
CA TYR A 47 -4.96 3.69 -7.63
C TYR A 47 -5.38 2.28 -7.22
N LEU A 48 -4.80 1.28 -7.87
CA LEU A 48 -5.13 -0.12 -7.67
C LEU A 48 -3.98 -0.85 -6.97
N PRO A 49 -4.29 -1.66 -5.95
CA PRO A 49 -3.33 -2.59 -5.35
C PRO A 49 -3.07 -3.75 -6.32
N GLU A 50 -2.04 -4.54 -6.02
CA GLU A 50 -1.68 -5.72 -6.83
C GLU A 50 -2.81 -6.77 -6.91
N VAL A 51 -3.59 -6.93 -5.83
CA VAL A 51 -4.66 -7.92 -5.72
C VAL A 51 -6.01 -7.25 -5.53
N THR A 52 -6.98 -7.60 -6.37
CA THR A 52 -8.38 -7.18 -6.26
C THR A 52 -9.31 -8.40 -6.27
N PRO A 53 -10.53 -8.33 -5.70
CA PRO A 53 -11.17 -7.17 -5.06
C PRO A 53 -10.51 -6.79 -3.72
N ALA A 54 -10.55 -5.49 -3.40
CA ALA A 54 -9.94 -4.90 -2.22
C ALA A 54 -10.86 -3.82 -1.61
N PRO A 55 -10.72 -3.49 -0.31
CA PRO A 55 -11.45 -2.39 0.30
C PRO A 55 -11.14 -1.07 -0.43
N ALA A 56 -12.15 -0.20 -0.58
CA ALA A 56 -12.02 1.06 -1.31
C ALA A 56 -12.06 2.28 -0.39
N VAL A 57 -11.24 3.28 -0.71
CA VAL A 57 -11.16 4.58 -0.03
C VAL A 57 -11.30 5.70 -1.06
N LEU A 58 -12.21 6.63 -0.79
CA LEU A 58 -12.27 7.91 -1.50
C LEU A 58 -11.41 8.91 -0.74
N ILE A 59 -10.43 9.53 -1.39
CA ILE A 59 -9.51 10.47 -0.75
C ILE A 59 -9.74 11.90 -1.25
N ALA A 60 -10.15 12.77 -0.33
CA ALA A 60 -10.45 14.17 -0.61
C ALA A 60 -9.21 15.05 -0.43
N HIS A 61 -9.02 16.01 -1.31
CA HIS A 61 -8.06 17.10 -1.08
C HIS A 61 -8.67 18.22 -0.22
N GLY A 62 -7.81 19.04 0.37
CA GLY A 62 -8.22 20.26 1.08
C GLY A 62 -8.67 21.39 0.15
N PHE A 63 -9.05 22.54 0.73
CA PHE A 63 -9.45 23.73 -0.03
C PHE A 63 -8.33 24.22 -0.95
N GLY A 64 -8.65 24.48 -2.22
CA GLY A 64 -7.69 24.90 -3.24
C GLY A 64 -6.73 23.79 -3.73
N GLY A 65 -6.87 22.56 -3.22
CA GLY A 65 -6.13 21.39 -3.69
C GLY A 65 -6.74 20.75 -4.94
N THR A 66 -6.08 19.68 -5.40
CA THR A 66 -6.51 18.84 -6.52
C THR A 66 -6.21 17.36 -6.22
N LYS A 67 -6.56 16.44 -7.13
CA LYS A 67 -6.24 15.01 -7.07
C LYS A 67 -4.74 14.75 -6.93
N ALA A 68 -3.91 15.65 -7.47
CA ALA A 68 -2.45 15.59 -7.34
C ALA A 68 -1.96 15.93 -5.92
N SER A 69 -2.74 16.67 -5.12
CA SER A 69 -2.35 17.05 -3.76
C SER A 69 -2.33 15.87 -2.79
N VAL A 70 -3.02 14.77 -3.12
CA VAL A 70 -3.19 13.56 -2.29
C VAL A 70 -2.63 12.31 -2.98
N ASP A 71 -1.86 12.49 -4.04
CA ASP A 71 -1.31 11.40 -4.87
C ASP A 71 -0.35 10.49 -4.07
N ALA A 72 0.47 11.06 -3.18
CA ALA A 72 1.34 10.29 -2.29
C ALA A 72 0.53 9.40 -1.33
N ASP A 73 -0.46 9.97 -0.65
CA ASP A 73 -1.33 9.24 0.29
C ASP A 73 -2.13 8.13 -0.43
N ALA A 74 -2.61 8.42 -1.65
CA ALA A 74 -3.34 7.45 -2.46
C ALA A 74 -2.46 6.27 -2.90
N ARG A 75 -1.19 6.51 -3.25
CA ARG A 75 -0.23 5.43 -3.52
C ARG A 75 0.05 4.60 -2.28
N GLU A 76 0.24 5.23 -1.12
CA GLU A 76 0.45 4.49 0.13
C GLU A 76 -0.74 3.57 0.45
N LEU A 77 -1.98 4.05 0.25
CA LEU A 77 -3.17 3.22 0.41
C LEU A 77 -3.16 2.02 -0.55
N ALA A 78 -2.79 2.23 -1.81
CA ALA A 78 -2.69 1.14 -2.79
C ALA A 78 -1.59 0.13 -2.46
N GLU A 79 -0.43 0.59 -2.01
CA GLU A 79 0.66 -0.26 -1.51
C GLU A 79 0.26 -1.08 -0.28
N ARG A 80 -0.69 -0.57 0.51
CA ARG A 80 -1.28 -1.27 1.67
C ARG A 80 -2.46 -2.17 1.32
N GLY A 81 -2.80 -2.32 0.04
CA GLY A 81 -3.86 -3.23 -0.41
C GLY A 81 -5.25 -2.62 -0.49
N TYR A 82 -5.37 -1.29 -0.56
CA TYR A 82 -6.65 -0.60 -0.77
C TYR A 82 -6.79 -0.13 -2.22
N VAL A 83 -8.02 -0.11 -2.73
CA VAL A 83 -8.34 0.71 -3.90
C VAL A 83 -8.49 2.15 -3.42
N ALA A 84 -7.73 3.11 -3.98
CA ALA A 84 -7.89 4.52 -3.66
C ALA A 84 -8.37 5.31 -4.88
N LEU A 85 -9.29 6.27 -4.68
CA LEU A 85 -9.75 7.16 -5.74
C LEU A 85 -9.68 8.62 -5.26
N ALA A 86 -8.92 9.43 -6.00
CA ALA A 86 -8.79 10.89 -5.82
C ALA A 86 -9.51 11.62 -6.95
N TRP A 87 -9.97 12.86 -6.72
CA TRP A 87 -10.74 13.63 -7.70
C TRP A 87 -10.42 15.13 -7.70
N SER A 88 -10.88 15.86 -8.73
CA SER A 88 -10.91 17.33 -8.85
C SER A 88 -12.10 17.82 -9.65
#